data_AF-A0A9W6J9G3-F1
#
_entry.id   AF-A0A9W6J9G3-F1
#
_cell.length_a   1.000
_cell.length_b   1.000
_cell.length_c   1.000
_cell.angle_alpha   90.00
_cell.angle_beta   90.00
_cell.angle_gamma   90.00
#
_symmetry.space_group_name_H-M   'P 1'
#
loop_
_entity.id
_entity.type
_entity.pdbx_description
1 polymer ?
#
loop_
_entity_poly.entity_id
_entity_poly.type
_entity_poly.pdbx_seq_one_letter_code
_entity_poly.pdbx_strand_id
1 'polypeptide(L)'
;MLTCFKAYDIRGRLGEELDEAIARRIGRAFVEGLGARRVVIGRDCRASSQALAAACTEGLLAGGVEVLDLGLCGTEEMYFAVTHLGADGGIEVTASHNPMDYNGMKLVRAGSAPLDTATGLAAIRALAEGPDLPDRAGGRVVPAEATRAAYVERVLSFVDTGALRPLTILVNAGNGAAGPTFDALARELEARGAPLTFVRLHHEPDGSFPNGIPNPLLPENQPVTGEAVLAAGADMGVAWDGDFDRCFLFDETGRFIPGEYIVGLLAQVFLAKEPGARIVHDPRVVWNTRDQVAQAGGQALQARTGHAFLKQALRDTGAVYGGEMSAHHYFRDFMCCDSGMIPWLLVAELMGRSGAPLSRLVSERMAAFPSSGEINFRLSDPAGAVARVEAAFTGENPARDETDGLSLDFGDWRLNLRRSNTEPLLRLNVEARGAPETVARRVAEITALIRAGAAG
;
A
#
# COMPACT_ATOMS: atom_id res chain seq x y z
N MET A 1 -24.00 1.37 -16.34
CA MET A 1 -23.50 0.88 -15.03
C MET A 1 -22.05 1.32 -14.92
N LEU A 2 -21.64 1.95 -13.84
CA LEU A 2 -20.28 2.45 -13.64
C LEU A 2 -19.37 1.26 -13.30
N THR A 3 -18.41 0.95 -14.18
CA THR A 3 -17.48 -0.18 -14.01
C THR A 3 -16.22 0.18 -13.23
N CYS A 4 -16.00 1.47 -12.97
CA CYS A 4 -14.86 1.96 -12.21
C CYS A 4 -14.93 1.67 -10.71
N PHE A 5 -16.11 1.36 -10.16
CA PHE A 5 -16.26 0.91 -8.78
C PHE A 5 -15.74 -0.54 -8.65
N LYS A 6 -14.61 -0.71 -7.95
CA LYS A 6 -13.99 -2.00 -7.70
C LYS A 6 -14.36 -2.50 -6.29
N ALA A 7 -13.59 -3.44 -5.73
CA ALA A 7 -13.89 -4.05 -4.45
C ALA A 7 -13.75 -3.08 -3.25
N TYR A 8 -12.78 -2.17 -3.31
CA TYR A 8 -12.43 -1.28 -2.18
C TYR A 8 -12.08 0.15 -2.57
N ASP A 9 -11.95 0.44 -3.86
CA ASP A 9 -11.64 1.76 -4.41
C ASP A 9 -12.34 1.99 -5.77
N ILE A 10 -12.12 3.18 -6.33
CA ILE A 10 -12.55 3.52 -7.69
C ILE A 10 -11.31 3.52 -8.58
N ARG A 11 -11.34 2.78 -9.67
CA ARG A 11 -10.25 2.67 -10.66
C ARG A 11 -10.85 2.52 -12.05
N GLY A 12 -10.42 3.30 -13.01
CA GLY A 12 -10.94 3.16 -14.37
C GLY A 12 -10.03 3.73 -15.43
N ARG A 13 -10.15 3.19 -16.65
CA ARG A 13 -9.59 3.81 -17.85
C ARG A 13 -10.26 5.15 -18.12
N LEU A 14 -9.45 6.17 -18.37
CA LEU A 14 -9.89 7.54 -18.62
C LEU A 14 -10.72 7.62 -19.91
N GLY A 15 -11.79 8.43 -19.87
CA GLY A 15 -12.70 8.67 -21.00
C GLY A 15 -13.69 7.53 -21.28
N GLU A 16 -13.49 6.34 -20.72
CA GLU A 16 -14.40 5.19 -20.89
C GLU A 16 -15.06 4.75 -19.59
N GLU A 17 -14.26 4.57 -18.53
CA GLU A 17 -14.73 4.09 -17.23
C GLU A 17 -14.74 5.20 -16.18
N LEU A 18 -13.90 6.22 -16.35
CA LEU A 18 -13.76 7.36 -15.45
C LEU A 18 -13.50 8.64 -16.25
N ASP A 19 -14.29 9.67 -15.98
CA ASP A 19 -14.16 11.02 -16.53
C ASP A 19 -14.61 12.05 -15.47
N GLU A 20 -14.55 13.34 -15.80
CA GLU A 20 -14.95 14.44 -14.91
C GLU A 20 -16.43 14.36 -14.54
N ALA A 21 -17.31 13.95 -15.46
CA ALA A 21 -18.73 13.84 -15.18
C ALA A 21 -19.02 12.76 -14.12
N ILE A 22 -18.34 11.62 -14.23
CA ILE A 22 -18.37 10.52 -13.28
C ILE A 22 -17.75 10.96 -11.95
N ALA A 23 -16.60 11.64 -11.96
CA ALA A 23 -15.95 12.17 -10.76
C ALA A 23 -16.86 13.11 -9.95
N ARG A 24 -17.57 14.00 -10.64
CA ARG A 24 -18.57 14.90 -10.04
C ARG A 24 -19.75 14.13 -9.42
N ARG A 25 -20.27 13.11 -10.10
CA ARG A 25 -21.33 12.24 -9.56
C ARG A 25 -20.85 11.47 -8.33
N ILE A 26 -19.60 10.97 -8.34
CA ILE A 26 -18.98 10.32 -7.19
C ILE A 26 -18.91 11.28 -6.00
N GLY A 27 -18.43 12.52 -6.20
CA GLY A 27 -18.38 13.53 -5.13
C GLY A 27 -19.76 13.79 -4.52
N ARG A 28 -20.78 14.01 -5.36
CA ARG A 28 -22.15 14.25 -4.86
C ARG A 28 -22.74 13.04 -4.13
N ALA A 29 -22.51 11.85 -4.65
CA ALA A 29 -22.94 10.59 -4.06
C ALA A 29 -22.21 10.28 -2.74
N PHE A 30 -20.94 10.65 -2.62
CA PHE A 30 -20.16 10.47 -1.40
C PHE A 30 -20.73 11.30 -0.25
N VAL A 31 -21.08 12.56 -0.51
CA VAL A 31 -21.76 13.43 0.48
C VAL A 31 -23.07 12.79 0.95
N GLU A 32 -23.89 12.33 0.00
CA GLU A 32 -25.19 11.74 0.33
C GLU A 32 -25.06 10.42 1.08
N GLY A 33 -24.19 9.53 0.61
CA GLY A 33 -23.99 8.20 1.17
C GLY A 33 -23.42 8.22 2.59
N LEU A 34 -22.65 9.25 2.94
CA LEU A 34 -22.10 9.41 4.29
C LEU A 34 -22.86 10.41 5.17
N GLY A 35 -23.78 11.21 4.60
CA GLY A 35 -24.33 12.38 5.28
C GLY A 35 -23.25 13.38 5.69
N ALA A 36 -22.18 13.49 4.90
CA ALA A 36 -21.00 14.27 5.23
C ALA A 36 -21.30 15.78 5.20
N ARG A 37 -20.60 16.55 6.04
CA ARG A 37 -20.65 18.01 6.11
C ARG A 37 -19.27 18.63 5.89
N ARG A 38 -18.20 17.89 6.19
CA ARG A 38 -16.81 18.27 5.98
C ARG A 38 -16.06 17.13 5.31
N VAL A 39 -15.45 17.37 4.15
CA VAL A 39 -14.74 16.35 3.37
C VAL A 39 -13.33 16.82 3.03
N VAL A 40 -12.33 15.99 3.26
CA VAL A 40 -10.96 16.24 2.79
C VAL A 40 -10.84 15.76 1.35
N ILE A 41 -10.18 16.53 0.50
CA ILE A 41 -9.76 16.07 -0.82
C ILE A 41 -8.28 16.32 -1.04
N GLY A 42 -7.62 15.37 -1.69
CA GLY A 42 -6.23 15.45 -2.12
C GLY A 42 -6.05 14.80 -3.49
N ARG A 43 -4.88 14.99 -4.09
CA ARG A 43 -4.56 14.39 -5.38
C ARG A 43 -3.07 14.10 -5.57
N ASP A 44 -2.81 13.08 -6.40
CA ASP A 44 -1.47 12.80 -6.89
C ASP A 44 -1.00 13.81 -7.97
N CYS A 45 0.19 13.55 -8.54
CA CYS A 45 0.85 14.42 -9.51
C CYS A 45 0.36 14.28 -10.96
N ARG A 46 -0.58 13.37 -11.28
CA ARG A 46 -1.04 13.19 -12.66
C ARG A 46 -1.83 14.39 -13.13
N ALA A 47 -1.63 14.76 -14.39
CA ALA A 47 -2.39 15.84 -15.02
C ALA A 47 -3.91 15.58 -14.97
N SER A 48 -4.35 14.33 -15.17
CA SER A 48 -5.76 13.96 -15.09
C SER A 48 -6.32 14.04 -13.65
N SER A 49 -5.49 13.88 -12.62
CA SER A 49 -5.94 13.99 -11.23
C SER A 49 -6.37 15.41 -10.88
N GLN A 50 -5.75 16.43 -11.47
CA GLN A 50 -6.17 17.82 -11.26
C GLN A 50 -7.60 18.06 -11.79
N ALA A 51 -7.92 17.61 -13.00
CA ALA A 51 -9.25 17.77 -13.59
C ALA A 51 -10.30 16.94 -12.83
N LEU A 52 -9.97 15.68 -12.49
CA LEU A 52 -10.87 14.79 -11.75
C LEU A 52 -11.13 15.29 -10.32
N ALA A 53 -10.12 15.82 -9.61
CA ALA A 53 -10.29 16.39 -8.28
C ALA A 53 -11.15 17.67 -8.31
N ALA A 54 -10.97 18.52 -9.33
CA ALA A 54 -11.82 19.70 -9.51
C ALA A 54 -13.29 19.30 -9.73
N ALA A 55 -13.55 18.34 -10.62
CA ALA A 55 -14.90 17.86 -10.88
C ALA A 55 -15.52 17.15 -9.66
N CYS A 56 -14.72 16.34 -8.94
CA CYS A 56 -15.16 15.73 -7.69
C CYS A 56 -15.54 16.79 -6.65
N THR A 57 -14.72 17.85 -6.52
CA THR A 57 -14.98 19.01 -5.66
C THR A 57 -16.29 19.70 -6.02
N GLU A 58 -16.60 19.91 -7.30
CA GLU A 58 -17.91 20.45 -7.71
C GLU A 58 -19.07 19.60 -7.17
N GLY A 59 -18.96 18.28 -7.25
CA GLY A 59 -19.96 17.34 -6.71
C GLY A 59 -20.09 17.43 -5.20
N LEU A 60 -18.97 17.57 -4.48
CA LEU A 60 -18.95 17.79 -3.04
C LEU A 60 -19.65 19.12 -2.68
N LEU A 61 -19.28 20.22 -3.35
CA LEU A 61 -19.85 21.55 -3.11
C LEU A 61 -21.35 21.60 -3.40
N ALA A 62 -21.81 20.93 -4.46
CA ALA A 62 -23.23 20.75 -4.76
C ALA A 62 -23.98 20.00 -3.65
N GLY A 63 -23.29 19.17 -2.87
CA GLY A 63 -23.81 18.56 -1.64
C GLY A 63 -23.90 19.50 -0.43
N GLY A 64 -23.45 20.75 -0.56
CA GLY A 64 -23.46 21.75 0.51
C GLY A 64 -22.38 21.58 1.57
N VAL A 65 -21.27 20.88 1.25
CA VAL A 65 -20.22 20.57 2.23
C VAL A 65 -19.05 21.55 2.21
N GLU A 66 -18.35 21.66 3.34
CA GLU A 66 -17.02 22.26 3.39
C GLU A 66 -15.99 21.26 2.87
N VAL A 67 -15.29 21.62 1.79
CA VAL A 67 -14.20 20.83 1.21
C VAL A 67 -12.86 21.37 1.72
N LEU A 68 -12.08 20.52 2.36
CA LEU A 68 -10.72 20.81 2.83
C LEU A 68 -9.74 20.30 1.78
N ASP A 69 -9.15 21.21 1.00
CA ASP A 69 -8.30 20.85 -0.13
C ASP A 69 -6.81 20.82 0.27
N LEU A 70 -6.20 19.64 0.18
CA LEU A 70 -4.77 19.43 0.47
C LEU A 70 -3.87 19.73 -0.74
N GLY A 71 -4.45 19.95 -1.93
CA GLY A 71 -3.71 20.13 -3.16
C GLY A 71 -2.94 18.86 -3.56
N LEU A 72 -1.68 19.03 -3.98
CA LEU A 72 -0.78 17.91 -4.27
C LEU A 72 -0.33 17.25 -2.95
N CYS A 73 -0.72 16.01 -2.75
CA CYS A 73 -0.34 15.19 -1.61
C CYS A 73 -0.30 13.72 -2.00
N GLY A 74 -0.09 12.85 -1.02
CA GLY A 74 -0.34 11.42 -1.20
C GLY A 74 -1.47 10.91 -0.34
N THR A 75 -1.78 9.65 -0.61
CA THR A 75 -2.89 8.93 -0.01
C THR A 75 -2.87 8.97 1.53
N GLU A 76 -1.69 8.84 2.13
CA GLU A 76 -1.55 8.85 3.60
C GLU A 76 -1.70 10.24 4.24
N GLU A 77 -1.41 11.32 3.52
CA GLU A 77 -1.66 12.70 4.00
C GLU A 77 -3.17 12.96 4.07
N MET A 78 -3.93 12.48 3.08
CA MET A 78 -5.39 12.52 3.11
C MET A 78 -5.94 11.74 4.30
N TYR A 79 -5.44 10.52 4.55
CA TYR A 79 -5.82 9.75 5.73
C TYR A 79 -5.53 10.51 7.02
N PHE A 80 -4.34 11.09 7.16
CA PHE A 80 -4.03 11.87 8.35
C PHE A 80 -4.97 13.07 8.51
N ALA A 81 -5.16 13.85 7.46
CA ALA A 81 -5.97 15.07 7.48
C ALA A 81 -7.43 14.81 7.84
N VAL A 82 -8.04 13.72 7.35
CA VAL A 82 -9.43 13.37 7.68
C VAL A 82 -9.63 13.26 9.19
N THR A 83 -8.75 12.52 9.87
CA THR A 83 -8.84 12.37 11.33
C THR A 83 -8.38 13.64 12.05
N HIS A 84 -7.26 14.23 11.64
CA HIS A 84 -6.68 15.40 12.31
C HIS A 84 -7.61 16.62 12.29
N LEU A 85 -8.28 16.85 11.17
CA LEU A 85 -9.22 17.96 10.98
C LEU A 85 -10.66 17.61 11.39
N GLY A 86 -10.92 16.37 11.85
CA GLY A 86 -12.27 15.94 12.24
C GLY A 86 -13.27 16.00 11.07
N ALA A 87 -12.84 15.61 9.87
CA ALA A 87 -13.70 15.53 8.71
C ALA A 87 -14.54 14.24 8.72
N ASP A 88 -15.68 14.27 8.04
CA ASP A 88 -16.63 13.15 7.96
C ASP A 88 -16.18 12.07 6.94
N GLY A 89 -15.21 12.40 6.10
CA GLY A 89 -14.59 11.50 5.13
C GLY A 89 -13.53 12.19 4.29
N GLY A 90 -12.87 11.43 3.44
CA GLY A 90 -11.89 11.97 2.50
C GLY A 90 -11.76 11.17 1.23
N ILE A 91 -11.29 11.86 0.19
CA ILE A 91 -11.10 11.33 -1.16
C ILE A 91 -9.69 11.70 -1.61
N GLU A 92 -8.88 10.71 -1.97
CA GLU A 92 -7.62 10.93 -2.68
C GLU A 92 -7.82 10.58 -4.15
N VAL A 93 -7.59 11.53 -5.05
CA VAL A 93 -7.63 11.28 -6.50
C VAL A 93 -6.24 10.84 -6.96
N THR A 94 -6.13 9.55 -7.28
CA THR A 94 -4.84 8.91 -7.52
C THR A 94 -4.97 7.72 -8.45
N ALA A 95 -4.01 7.55 -9.36
CA ALA A 95 -3.88 6.31 -10.12
C ALA A 95 -2.88 5.34 -9.47
N SER A 96 -2.23 5.70 -8.36
CA SER A 96 -1.15 4.94 -7.72
C SER A 96 -0.09 4.53 -8.75
N HIS A 97 -0.05 3.27 -9.15
CA HIS A 97 0.91 2.71 -10.10
C HIS A 97 0.28 2.18 -11.40
N ASN A 98 -1.00 2.50 -11.66
CA ASN A 98 -1.68 2.04 -12.89
C ASN A 98 -1.11 2.73 -14.15
N PRO A 99 -1.35 2.18 -15.36
CA PRO A 99 -0.93 2.79 -16.62
C PRO A 99 -1.37 4.26 -16.81
N MET A 100 -0.77 4.96 -17.78
CA MET A 100 -1.02 6.40 -18.03
C MET A 100 -2.47 6.74 -18.35
N ASP A 101 -3.18 5.83 -19.03
CA ASP A 101 -4.58 5.96 -19.42
C ASP A 101 -5.55 5.63 -18.28
N TYR A 102 -5.09 5.45 -17.04
CA TYR A 102 -5.93 5.18 -15.87
C TYR A 102 -5.86 6.30 -14.83
N ASN A 103 -6.94 6.41 -14.06
CA ASN A 103 -6.96 7.13 -12.79
C ASN A 103 -7.95 6.46 -11.81
N GLY A 104 -8.11 7.02 -10.62
CA GLY A 104 -8.93 6.45 -9.57
C GLY A 104 -9.17 7.37 -8.38
N MET A 105 -9.89 6.85 -7.40
CA MET A 105 -10.17 7.52 -6.13
C MET A 105 -10.12 6.52 -4.99
N LYS A 106 -9.41 6.86 -3.92
CA LYS A 106 -9.43 6.14 -2.64
C LYS A 106 -10.32 6.91 -1.67
N LEU A 107 -11.25 6.21 -1.01
CA LEU A 107 -12.28 6.83 -0.17
C LEU A 107 -12.22 6.29 1.26
N VAL A 108 -12.34 7.19 2.24
CA VAL A 108 -12.45 6.85 3.66
C VAL A 108 -13.59 7.64 4.31
N ARG A 109 -14.17 7.10 5.37
CA ARG A 109 -15.12 7.80 6.24
C ARG A 109 -14.42 8.41 7.45
N ALA A 110 -15.19 9.05 8.33
CA ALA A 110 -14.75 9.62 9.59
C ALA A 110 -13.78 8.72 10.37
N GLY A 111 -12.77 9.32 10.98
CA GLY A 111 -11.68 8.60 11.65
C GLY A 111 -10.74 7.87 10.69
N SER A 112 -10.77 8.22 9.40
CA SER A 112 -9.99 7.60 8.32
C SER A 112 -10.22 6.11 8.20
N ALA A 113 -11.41 5.66 8.61
CA ALA A 113 -11.80 4.26 8.50
C ALA A 113 -12.15 3.91 7.05
N PRO A 114 -11.94 2.65 6.63
CA PRO A 114 -12.49 2.21 5.35
C PRO A 114 -14.01 2.38 5.34
N LEU A 115 -14.56 2.54 4.14
CA LEU A 115 -15.99 2.37 3.92
C LEU A 115 -16.39 0.93 4.30
N ASP A 116 -17.63 0.74 4.73
CA ASP A 116 -18.15 -0.59 5.02
C ASP A 116 -17.95 -1.50 3.80
N THR A 117 -17.22 -2.61 4.00
CA THR A 117 -16.76 -3.47 2.91
C THR A 117 -17.89 -4.24 2.22
N ALA A 118 -19.04 -4.39 2.89
CA ALA A 118 -20.21 -5.05 2.32
C ALA A 118 -21.15 -4.06 1.61
N THR A 119 -21.26 -2.82 2.08
CA THR A 119 -22.35 -1.91 1.69
C THR A 119 -21.91 -0.50 1.33
N GLY A 120 -20.81 0.02 1.87
CA GLY A 120 -20.47 1.44 1.80
C GLY A 120 -20.21 1.91 0.37
N LEU A 121 -19.26 1.27 -0.32
CA LEU A 121 -18.92 1.63 -1.70
C LEU A 121 -20.07 1.32 -2.68
N ALA A 122 -20.84 0.26 -2.42
CA ALA A 122 -22.00 -0.11 -3.22
C ALA A 122 -23.14 0.92 -3.11
N ALA A 123 -23.36 1.50 -1.92
CA ALA A 123 -24.34 2.56 -1.71
C ALA A 123 -23.95 3.84 -2.48
N ILE A 124 -22.68 4.23 -2.40
CA ILE A 124 -22.15 5.38 -3.18
C ILE A 124 -22.29 5.12 -4.68
N ARG A 125 -21.98 3.90 -5.14
CA ARG A 125 -22.17 3.51 -6.55
C ARG A 125 -23.63 3.66 -6.98
N ALA A 126 -24.58 3.13 -6.20
CA ALA A 126 -26.00 3.20 -6.52
C ALA A 126 -26.49 4.65 -6.63
N LEU A 127 -26.05 5.52 -5.72
CA LEU A 127 -26.33 6.96 -5.77
C LEU A 127 -25.68 7.62 -6.99
N ALA A 128 -24.43 7.28 -7.30
CA ALA A 128 -23.71 7.81 -8.45
C ALA A 128 -24.29 7.31 -9.79
N GLU A 129 -24.92 6.14 -9.85
CA GLU A 129 -25.60 5.61 -11.04
C GLU A 129 -27.04 6.13 -11.19
N GLY A 130 -27.66 6.53 -10.08
CA GLY A 130 -29.03 7.02 -10.01
C GLY A 130 -29.24 8.42 -10.62
N PRO A 131 -30.47 8.96 -10.51
CA PRO A 131 -30.78 10.30 -11.01
C PRO A 131 -29.98 11.38 -10.27
N ASP A 132 -29.83 12.54 -10.92
CA ASP A 132 -29.13 13.67 -10.32
C ASP A 132 -29.78 14.09 -9.00
N LEU A 133 -28.94 14.24 -7.97
CA LEU A 133 -29.35 14.67 -6.65
C LEU A 133 -29.45 16.21 -6.63
N PRO A 134 -30.45 16.80 -5.95
CA PRO A 134 -30.59 18.25 -5.89
C PRO A 134 -29.43 18.89 -5.14
N ASP A 135 -29.05 20.08 -5.60
CA ASP A 135 -28.00 20.90 -5.00
C ASP A 135 -28.45 21.44 -3.63
N ARG A 136 -27.48 21.60 -2.72
CA ARG A 136 -27.64 22.18 -1.39
C ARG A 136 -26.74 23.42 -1.28
N ALA A 137 -27.28 24.50 -0.73
CA ALA A 137 -26.50 25.71 -0.48
C ALA A 137 -25.43 25.49 0.61
N GLY A 138 -24.40 26.34 0.61
CA GLY A 138 -23.40 26.40 1.69
C GLY A 138 -22.07 25.70 1.42
N GLY A 139 -21.91 25.09 0.23
CA GLY A 139 -20.64 24.51 -0.19
C GLY A 139 -19.53 25.57 -0.27
N ARG A 140 -18.35 25.25 0.28
CA ARG A 140 -17.16 26.10 0.18
C ARG A 140 -15.88 25.26 0.15
N VAL A 141 -14.84 25.79 -0.47
CA VAL A 141 -13.48 25.21 -0.43
C VAL A 141 -12.64 25.98 0.60
N VAL A 142 -11.88 25.24 1.41
CA VAL A 142 -10.92 25.78 2.37
C VAL A 142 -9.56 25.14 2.09
N PRO A 143 -8.53 25.92 1.74
CA PRO A 143 -7.17 25.41 1.58
C PRO A 143 -6.67 24.79 2.90
N ALA A 144 -6.07 23.61 2.82
CA ALA A 144 -5.65 22.79 3.96
C ALA A 144 -4.22 22.23 3.80
N GLU A 145 -3.43 22.72 2.85
CA GLU A 145 -2.06 22.25 2.55
C GLU A 145 -1.11 22.39 3.75
N ALA A 146 -1.37 23.37 4.63
CA ALA A 146 -0.61 23.57 5.87
C ALA A 146 -0.70 22.39 6.85
N THR A 147 -1.68 21.48 6.68
CA THR A 147 -1.85 20.27 7.49
C THR A 147 -0.63 19.34 7.40
N ARG A 148 0.17 19.43 6.33
CA ARG A 148 1.41 18.67 6.16
C ARG A 148 2.38 18.82 7.33
N ALA A 149 2.45 19.98 7.97
CA ALA A 149 3.30 20.17 9.15
C ALA A 149 2.89 19.24 10.31
N ALA A 150 1.59 19.15 10.62
CA ALA A 150 1.09 18.25 11.66
C ALA A 150 1.20 16.76 11.26
N TYR A 151 1.12 16.46 9.96
CA TYR A 151 1.40 15.11 9.44
C TYR A 151 2.85 14.70 9.70
N VAL A 152 3.82 15.59 9.42
CA VAL A 152 5.24 15.35 9.68
C VAL A 152 5.49 15.05 11.16
N GLU A 153 4.90 15.84 12.07
CA GLU A 153 4.95 15.59 13.51
C GLU A 153 4.42 14.20 13.89
N ARG A 154 3.28 13.80 13.30
CA ARG A 154 2.71 12.48 13.52
C ARG A 154 3.65 11.38 13.03
N VAL A 155 4.21 11.48 11.83
CA VAL A 155 5.14 10.48 11.29
C VAL A 155 6.38 10.36 12.17
N LEU A 156 6.97 11.49 12.59
CA LEU A 156 8.16 11.48 13.44
C LEU A 156 7.90 10.98 14.86
N SER A 157 6.65 10.98 15.34
CA SER A 157 6.30 10.39 16.63
C SER A 157 6.49 8.86 16.71
N PHE A 158 6.65 8.18 15.56
CA PHE A 158 6.91 6.73 15.52
C PHE A 158 8.35 6.35 15.84
N VAL A 159 9.28 7.30 15.74
CA VAL A 159 10.72 7.05 15.87
C VAL A 159 11.36 7.89 16.95
N ASP A 160 12.30 7.27 17.65
CA ASP A 160 13.23 7.98 18.52
C ASP A 160 14.37 8.57 17.67
N THR A 161 14.26 9.85 17.34
CA THR A 161 15.29 10.56 16.56
C THR A 161 16.68 10.52 17.21
N GLY A 162 16.78 10.35 18.53
CA GLY A 162 18.07 10.23 19.22
C GLY A 162 18.77 8.88 19.01
N ALA A 163 18.05 7.87 18.52
CA ALA A 163 18.61 6.56 18.17
C ALA A 163 19.11 6.49 16.72
N LEU A 164 18.89 7.53 15.91
CA LEU A 164 19.41 7.62 14.56
C LEU A 164 20.92 7.82 14.58
N ARG A 165 21.64 7.02 13.80
CA ARG A 165 23.10 7.16 13.60
C ARG A 165 23.38 7.86 12.26
N PRO A 166 24.62 8.35 12.04
CA PRO A 166 25.06 8.78 10.72
C PRO A 166 24.74 7.74 9.65
N LEU A 167 23.85 8.08 8.73
CA LEU A 167 23.42 7.26 7.59
C LEU A 167 23.29 8.12 6.35
N THR A 168 23.75 7.59 5.22
CA THR A 168 23.41 8.10 3.89
C THR A 168 22.24 7.29 3.35
N ILE A 169 21.11 7.96 3.07
CA ILE A 169 19.90 7.31 2.55
C ILE A 169 19.60 7.85 1.16
N LEU A 170 19.52 6.96 0.19
CA LEU A 170 19.04 7.30 -1.16
C LEU A 170 17.52 7.25 -1.19
N VAL A 171 16.88 8.28 -1.76
CA VAL A 171 15.44 8.40 -1.85
C VAL A 171 15.01 8.59 -3.31
N ASN A 172 14.14 7.72 -3.79
CA ASN A 172 13.64 7.72 -5.16
C ASN A 172 12.12 7.91 -5.17
N ALA A 173 11.68 9.14 -5.42
CA ALA A 173 10.24 9.45 -5.51
C ALA A 173 9.61 8.98 -6.82
N GLY A 174 10.41 8.55 -7.82
CA GLY A 174 9.94 8.08 -9.11
C GLY A 174 9.08 9.09 -9.86
N ASN A 175 9.34 10.39 -9.66
CA ASN A 175 8.52 11.51 -10.13
C ASN A 175 7.06 11.50 -9.62
N GLY A 176 6.76 10.70 -8.61
CA GLY A 176 5.47 10.66 -7.92
C GLY A 176 5.29 11.82 -6.94
N ALA A 177 4.29 11.70 -6.07
CA ALA A 177 3.94 12.73 -5.11
C ALA A 177 4.81 12.74 -3.83
N ALA A 178 5.75 11.80 -3.66
CA ALA A 178 6.50 11.63 -2.41
C ALA A 178 7.45 12.79 -2.09
N GLY A 179 8.07 13.40 -3.10
CA GLY A 179 9.18 14.35 -2.95
C GLY A 179 8.91 15.53 -2.01
N PRO A 180 7.83 16.32 -2.23
CA PRO A 180 7.50 17.45 -1.38
C PRO A 180 7.25 17.09 0.10
N THR A 181 6.61 15.95 0.34
CA THR A 181 6.30 15.44 1.68
C THR A 181 7.55 14.90 2.35
N PHE A 182 8.41 14.20 1.59
CA PHE A 182 9.73 13.80 2.04
C PHE A 182 10.59 15.00 2.44
N ASP A 183 10.61 16.09 1.66
CA ASP A 183 11.42 17.26 1.99
C ASP A 183 10.94 17.98 3.25
N ALA A 184 9.64 17.99 3.51
CA ALA A 184 9.10 18.51 4.76
C ALA A 184 9.60 17.68 5.96
N LEU A 185 9.59 16.35 5.82
CA LEU A 185 10.10 15.40 6.81
C LEU A 185 11.62 15.53 7.02
N ALA A 186 12.39 15.64 5.94
CA ALA A 186 13.84 15.79 5.96
C ALA A 186 14.29 17.09 6.64
N ARG A 187 13.61 18.21 6.37
CA ARG A 187 13.87 19.49 7.06
C ARG A 187 13.60 19.41 8.56
N GLU A 188 12.53 18.75 8.96
CA GLU A 188 12.20 18.59 10.38
C GLU A 188 13.19 17.65 11.09
N LEU A 189 13.63 16.58 10.43
CA LEU A 189 14.70 15.70 10.93
C LEU A 189 16.01 16.48 11.13
N GLU A 190 16.40 17.30 10.15
CA GLU A 190 17.58 18.18 10.25
C GLU A 190 17.45 19.17 11.41
N ALA A 191 16.26 19.80 11.57
CA ALA A 191 15.98 20.71 12.67
C ALA A 191 16.07 20.03 14.06
N ARG A 192 15.77 18.73 14.15
CA ARG A 192 15.95 17.89 15.35
C ARG A 192 17.38 17.38 15.54
N GLY A 193 18.30 17.70 14.64
CA GLY A 193 19.68 17.26 14.68
C GLY A 193 19.88 15.78 14.32
N ALA A 194 18.94 15.18 13.59
CA ALA A 194 19.10 13.81 13.11
C ALA A 194 20.28 13.74 12.13
N PRO A 195 21.26 12.84 12.33
CA PRO A 195 22.47 12.80 11.53
C PRO A 195 22.26 12.04 10.20
N LEU A 196 21.25 12.42 9.41
CA LEU A 196 20.93 11.75 8.14
C LEU A 196 21.39 12.60 6.95
N THR A 197 21.99 11.95 5.96
CA THR A 197 22.31 12.56 4.66
C THR A 197 21.42 11.94 3.59
N PHE A 198 20.80 12.76 2.76
CA PHE A 198 19.85 12.29 1.74
C PHE A 198 20.35 12.52 0.32
N VAL A 199 20.35 11.45 -0.49
CA VAL A 199 20.61 11.51 -1.93
C VAL A 199 19.30 11.36 -2.67
N ARG A 200 18.88 12.39 -3.40
CA ARG A 200 17.57 12.47 -4.06
C ARG A 200 17.67 11.99 -5.51
N LEU A 201 16.78 11.08 -5.90
CA LEU A 201 16.63 10.54 -7.25
C LEU A 201 15.19 10.71 -7.73
N HIS A 202 14.99 11.17 -8.97
CA HIS A 202 13.66 11.38 -9.57
C HIS A 202 12.67 12.08 -8.62
N HIS A 203 13.16 13.12 -7.94
CA HIS A 203 12.53 13.66 -6.73
C HIS A 203 11.34 14.58 -7.01
N GLU A 204 11.43 15.37 -8.08
CA GLU A 204 10.40 16.34 -8.40
C GLU A 204 9.16 15.65 -9.00
N PRO A 205 7.94 15.99 -8.52
CA PRO A 205 6.70 15.49 -9.09
C PRO A 205 6.58 15.86 -10.56
N ASP A 206 6.42 14.85 -11.43
CA ASP A 206 6.17 15.02 -12.85
C ASP A 206 5.21 13.91 -13.31
N GLY A 207 3.93 14.28 -13.47
CA GLY A 207 2.87 13.37 -13.87
C GLY A 207 2.97 12.84 -15.31
N SER A 208 3.97 13.26 -16.10
CA SER A 208 4.33 12.61 -17.37
C SER A 208 5.20 11.37 -17.17
N PHE A 209 5.77 11.20 -15.96
CA PHE A 209 6.66 10.12 -15.57
C PHE A 209 7.80 9.88 -16.58
N PRO A 210 8.73 10.85 -16.74
CA PRO A 210 9.79 10.76 -17.74
C PRO A 210 10.73 9.57 -17.52
N ASN A 211 10.77 9.02 -16.30
CA ASN A 211 11.56 7.85 -15.91
C ASN A 211 10.72 6.57 -15.75
N GLY A 212 9.50 6.55 -16.29
CA GLY A 212 8.55 5.45 -16.13
C GLY A 212 7.65 5.59 -14.91
N ILE A 213 6.49 4.93 -14.95
CA ILE A 213 5.50 4.97 -13.87
C ILE A 213 6.11 4.42 -12.58
N PRO A 214 5.99 5.12 -11.44
CA PRO A 214 6.59 4.70 -10.17
C PRO A 214 5.94 3.41 -9.66
N ASN A 215 6.61 2.29 -9.94
CA ASN A 215 6.24 0.98 -9.43
C ASN A 215 7.49 0.15 -9.10
N PRO A 216 8.18 0.41 -7.97
CA PRO A 216 9.42 -0.27 -7.62
C PRO A 216 9.25 -1.77 -7.30
N LEU A 217 8.02 -2.26 -7.17
CA LEU A 217 7.74 -3.70 -7.01
C LEU A 217 8.12 -4.51 -8.26
N LEU A 218 8.07 -3.89 -9.45
CA LEU A 218 8.42 -4.55 -10.71
C LEU A 218 9.94 -4.77 -10.78
N PRO A 219 10.42 -6.01 -11.03
CA PRO A 219 11.85 -6.31 -11.13
C PRO A 219 12.61 -5.41 -12.11
N GLU A 220 12.01 -5.01 -13.22
CA GLU A 220 12.60 -4.11 -14.22
C GLU A 220 12.82 -2.68 -13.70
N ASN A 221 12.11 -2.25 -12.66
CA ASN A 221 12.24 -0.92 -12.07
C ASN A 221 13.23 -0.88 -10.89
N GLN A 222 13.63 -2.04 -10.36
CA GLN A 222 14.52 -2.14 -9.20
C GLN A 222 15.97 -1.66 -9.48
N PRO A 223 16.59 -1.98 -10.63
CA PRO A 223 17.97 -1.56 -10.92
C PRO A 223 18.19 -0.05 -10.82
N VAL A 224 17.21 0.76 -11.25
CA VAL A 224 17.29 2.24 -11.18
C VAL A 224 17.63 2.74 -9.77
N THR A 225 17.03 2.12 -8.75
CA THR A 225 17.30 2.50 -7.35
C THR A 225 18.53 1.77 -6.81
N GLY A 226 18.68 0.47 -7.10
CA GLY A 226 19.79 -0.35 -6.60
C GLY A 226 21.16 0.12 -7.08
N GLU A 227 21.29 0.46 -8.37
CA GLU A 227 22.52 1.00 -8.94
C GLU A 227 22.84 2.39 -8.37
N ALA A 228 21.83 3.22 -8.15
CA ALA A 228 22.01 4.53 -7.54
C ALA A 228 22.47 4.43 -6.08
N VAL A 229 21.97 3.44 -5.31
CA VAL A 229 22.45 3.15 -3.94
C VAL A 229 23.94 2.84 -3.96
N LEU A 230 24.38 1.94 -4.85
CA LEU A 230 25.78 1.59 -5.02
C LEU A 230 26.64 2.79 -5.43
N ALA A 231 26.17 3.59 -6.38
CA ALA A 231 26.88 4.77 -6.86
C ALA A 231 27.03 5.86 -5.79
N ALA A 232 26.02 6.01 -4.92
CA ALA A 232 26.02 6.96 -3.82
C ALA A 232 26.79 6.47 -2.58
N GLY A 233 27.10 5.17 -2.50
CA GLY A 233 27.59 4.55 -1.26
C GLY A 233 26.58 4.68 -0.11
N ALA A 234 25.29 4.62 -0.42
CA ALA A 234 24.22 4.79 0.56
C ALA A 234 24.09 3.54 1.46
N ASP A 235 23.80 3.75 2.74
CA ASP A 235 23.54 2.68 3.71
C ASP A 235 22.20 1.97 3.45
N MET A 236 21.26 2.66 2.79
CA MET A 236 19.94 2.16 2.41
C MET A 236 19.37 2.99 1.26
N GLY A 237 18.58 2.36 0.39
CA GLY A 237 17.71 3.03 -0.57
C GLY A 237 16.24 2.91 -0.19
N VAL A 238 15.45 3.94 -0.48
CA VAL A 238 14.00 3.97 -0.32
C VAL A 238 13.38 4.44 -1.63
N ALA A 239 12.41 3.71 -2.15
CA ALA A 239 11.60 4.14 -3.28
C ALA A 239 10.11 4.08 -2.91
N TRP A 240 9.28 4.87 -3.59
CA TRP A 240 7.83 4.88 -3.39
C TRP A 240 7.11 4.64 -4.71
N ASP A 241 5.83 4.28 -4.62
CA ASP A 241 4.92 4.39 -5.75
C ASP A 241 4.33 5.80 -5.88
N GLY A 242 3.47 6.02 -6.88
CA GLY A 242 3.05 7.35 -7.30
C GLY A 242 2.38 8.21 -6.24
N ASP A 243 1.67 7.60 -5.30
CA ASP A 243 0.97 8.25 -4.18
C ASP A 243 1.52 7.87 -2.80
N PHE A 244 2.67 7.18 -2.80
CA PHE A 244 3.59 6.91 -1.69
C PHE A 244 3.01 6.26 -0.43
N ASP A 245 1.86 5.60 -0.51
CA ASP A 245 1.38 4.74 0.58
C ASP A 245 2.11 3.38 0.63
N ARG A 246 2.96 3.10 -0.37
CA ARG A 246 3.91 1.98 -0.38
C ARG A 246 5.34 2.48 -0.42
N CYS A 247 6.20 1.81 0.34
CA CYS A 247 7.64 2.04 0.31
C CYS A 247 8.43 0.77 0.05
N PHE A 248 9.53 0.90 -0.67
CA PHE A 248 10.36 -0.21 -1.12
C PHE A 248 11.79 0.03 -0.68
N LEU A 249 12.37 -0.94 -0.01
CA LEU A 249 13.69 -0.80 0.61
C LEU A 249 14.75 -1.54 -0.18
N PHE A 250 15.92 -0.92 -0.28
CA PHE A 250 17.12 -1.46 -0.88
C PHE A 250 18.23 -1.44 0.16
N ASP A 251 18.95 -2.55 0.33
CA ASP A 251 20.08 -2.59 1.26
C ASP A 251 21.32 -1.88 0.68
N GLU A 252 22.39 -1.80 1.47
CA GLU A 252 23.65 -1.13 1.12
C GLU A 252 24.37 -1.77 -0.08
N THR A 253 23.95 -2.96 -0.51
CA THR A 253 24.48 -3.65 -1.70
C THR A 253 23.65 -3.37 -2.95
N GLY A 254 22.65 -2.49 -2.86
CA GLY A 254 21.71 -2.18 -3.93
C GLY A 254 20.65 -3.27 -4.14
N ARG A 255 20.56 -4.26 -3.24
CA ARG A 255 19.61 -5.36 -3.36
C ARG A 255 18.22 -4.90 -2.88
N PHE A 256 17.21 -5.09 -3.72
CA PHE A 256 15.81 -4.95 -3.32
C PHE A 256 15.44 -5.94 -2.21
N ILE A 257 14.80 -5.48 -1.15
CA ILE A 257 14.30 -6.31 -0.05
C ILE A 257 12.82 -6.62 -0.25
N PRO A 258 12.42 -7.89 -0.46
CA PRO A 258 11.03 -8.26 -0.63
C PRO A 258 10.17 -7.92 0.59
N GLY A 259 8.94 -7.45 0.33
CA GLY A 259 8.05 -6.87 1.34
C GLY A 259 7.69 -7.84 2.47
N GLU A 260 7.59 -9.15 2.20
CA GLU A 260 7.31 -10.18 3.20
C GLU A 260 8.35 -10.24 4.33
N TYR A 261 9.60 -9.83 4.07
CA TYR A 261 10.63 -9.77 5.11
C TYR A 261 10.59 -8.45 5.87
N ILE A 262 10.17 -7.36 5.22
CA ILE A 262 9.91 -6.09 5.90
C ILE A 262 8.72 -6.20 6.85
N VAL A 263 7.68 -6.98 6.50
CA VAL A 263 6.53 -7.22 7.38
C VAL A 263 6.99 -7.81 8.72
N GLY A 264 7.78 -8.89 8.68
CA GLY A 264 8.27 -9.51 9.90
C GLY A 264 9.32 -8.66 10.65
N LEU A 265 10.15 -7.90 9.93
CA LEU A 265 11.10 -6.95 10.53
C LEU A 265 10.39 -5.86 11.35
N LEU A 266 9.39 -5.20 10.75
CA LEU A 266 8.61 -4.16 11.45
C LEU A 266 7.76 -4.75 12.58
N ALA A 267 7.25 -5.98 12.42
CA ALA A 267 6.55 -6.67 13.50
C ALA A 267 7.43 -6.80 14.76
N GLN A 268 8.72 -7.12 14.61
CA GLN A 268 9.65 -7.16 15.74
C GLN A 268 9.85 -5.79 16.38
N VAL A 269 9.95 -4.72 15.58
CA VAL A 269 10.07 -3.35 16.10
C VAL A 269 8.89 -2.99 16.99
N PHE A 270 7.67 -3.32 16.57
CA PHE A 270 6.48 -3.03 17.36
C PHE A 270 6.34 -3.96 18.58
N LEU A 271 6.70 -5.24 18.47
CA LEU A 271 6.66 -6.15 19.62
C LEU A 271 7.72 -5.85 20.69
N ALA A 272 8.84 -5.23 20.29
CA ALA A 272 9.80 -4.69 21.25
C ALA A 272 9.24 -3.47 22.02
N LYS A 273 8.41 -2.65 21.37
CA LYS A 273 7.74 -1.48 22.00
C LYS A 273 6.51 -1.90 22.81
N GLU A 274 5.76 -2.90 22.36
CA GLU A 274 4.53 -3.41 22.97
C GLU A 274 4.53 -4.95 23.01
N PRO A 275 5.15 -5.56 24.04
CA PRO A 275 5.22 -7.02 24.17
C PRO A 275 3.83 -7.68 24.22
N GLY A 276 3.66 -8.79 23.52
CA GLY A 276 2.38 -9.52 23.46
C GLY A 276 1.34 -8.92 22.51
N ALA A 277 1.66 -7.84 21.80
CA ALA A 277 0.75 -7.20 20.85
C ALA A 277 0.37 -8.14 19.69
N ARG A 278 -0.74 -7.77 19.03
CA ARG A 278 -1.22 -8.44 17.82
C ARG A 278 -0.64 -7.78 16.58
N ILE A 279 -0.26 -8.59 15.61
CA ILE A 279 0.27 -8.21 14.32
C ILE A 279 -0.61 -8.79 13.22
N VAL A 280 -1.18 -7.94 12.36
CA VAL A 280 -2.00 -8.42 11.22
C VAL A 280 -1.12 -8.68 10.00
N HIS A 281 -1.37 -9.77 9.28
CA HIS A 281 -0.70 -10.06 8.01
C HIS A 281 -1.66 -10.66 6.98
N ASP A 282 -1.30 -10.55 5.70
CA ASP A 282 -2.05 -11.19 4.62
C ASP A 282 -1.71 -12.70 4.48
N PRO A 283 -2.46 -13.50 3.71
CA PRO A 283 -2.26 -14.95 3.62
C PRO A 283 -1.30 -15.37 2.50
N ARG A 284 -0.67 -14.43 1.78
CA ARG A 284 0.12 -14.76 0.57
C ARG A 284 1.42 -15.44 0.90
N VAL A 285 2.21 -14.85 1.79
CA VAL A 285 3.47 -15.38 2.33
C VAL A 285 3.45 -15.14 3.83
N VAL A 286 3.45 -16.21 4.63
CA VAL A 286 3.02 -16.17 6.04
C VAL A 286 4.06 -16.68 7.02
N TRP A 287 4.93 -17.61 6.63
CA TRP A 287 5.75 -18.32 7.62
C TRP A 287 6.82 -17.43 8.23
N ASN A 288 7.48 -16.57 7.45
CA ASN A 288 8.43 -15.61 8.02
C ASN A 288 7.78 -14.73 9.08
N THR A 289 6.65 -14.10 8.76
CA THR A 289 5.94 -13.20 9.67
C THR A 289 5.46 -13.93 10.92
N ARG A 290 4.81 -15.09 10.77
CA ARG A 290 4.33 -15.88 11.91
C ARG A 290 5.47 -16.30 12.83
N ASP A 291 6.61 -16.72 12.27
CA ASP A 291 7.77 -17.12 13.05
C ASP A 291 8.41 -15.92 13.77
N GLN A 292 8.62 -14.77 13.11
CA GLN A 292 9.18 -13.58 13.78
C GLN A 292 8.25 -13.04 14.87
N VAL A 293 6.93 -13.05 14.65
CA VAL A 293 5.94 -12.63 15.64
C VAL A 293 5.94 -13.57 16.85
N ALA A 294 5.95 -14.89 16.62
CA ALA A 294 5.99 -15.87 17.69
C ALA A 294 7.29 -15.77 18.51
N GLN A 295 8.45 -15.62 17.85
CA GLN A 295 9.74 -15.45 18.52
C GLN A 295 9.80 -14.18 19.37
N ALA A 296 9.13 -13.11 18.94
CA ALA A 296 9.00 -11.86 19.69
C ALA A 296 7.83 -11.86 20.71
N GLY A 297 7.18 -13.02 20.93
CA GLY A 297 6.12 -13.19 21.92
C GLY A 297 4.78 -12.53 21.56
N GLY A 298 4.56 -12.17 20.30
CA GLY A 298 3.34 -11.57 19.79
C GLY A 298 2.31 -12.56 19.28
N GLN A 299 1.20 -12.04 18.75
CA GLN A 299 0.11 -12.81 18.14
C GLN A 299 -0.05 -12.45 16.66
N ALA A 300 0.22 -13.39 15.75
CA ALA A 300 0.02 -13.19 14.32
C ALA A 300 -1.45 -13.45 13.94
N LEU A 301 -2.11 -12.46 13.36
CA LEU A 301 -3.51 -12.52 12.93
C LEU A 301 -3.59 -12.40 11.41
N GLN A 302 -4.13 -13.43 10.77
CA GLN A 302 -4.31 -13.41 9.33
C GLN A 302 -5.59 -12.64 8.96
N ALA A 303 -5.49 -11.78 7.96
CA ALA A 303 -6.62 -11.08 7.36
C ALA A 303 -6.56 -11.17 5.83
N ARG A 304 -7.71 -11.00 5.18
CA ARG A 304 -7.79 -10.97 3.71
C ARG A 304 -6.95 -9.82 3.15
N THR A 305 -6.26 -10.03 2.03
CA THR A 305 -5.44 -8.99 1.36
C THR A 305 -6.32 -7.84 0.87
N GLY A 306 -5.81 -6.61 0.96
CA GLY A 306 -6.43 -5.39 0.49
C GLY A 306 -6.61 -4.38 1.61
N HIS A 307 -6.28 -3.11 1.33
CA HIS A 307 -6.19 -2.07 2.35
C HIS A 307 -7.44 -1.90 3.21
N ALA A 308 -8.63 -2.04 2.65
CA ALA A 308 -9.86 -1.93 3.43
C ALA A 308 -10.00 -3.06 4.47
N PHE A 309 -9.63 -4.30 4.10
CA PHE A 309 -9.68 -5.45 4.98
C PHE A 309 -8.61 -5.37 6.08
N LEU A 310 -7.37 -4.98 5.74
CA LEU A 310 -6.31 -4.79 6.74
C LEU A 310 -6.65 -3.68 7.73
N LYS A 311 -7.08 -2.51 7.25
CA LYS A 311 -7.51 -1.39 8.12
C LYS A 311 -8.61 -1.83 9.08
N GLN A 312 -9.60 -2.58 8.59
CA GLN A 312 -10.68 -3.08 9.44
C GLN A 312 -10.18 -4.12 10.44
N ALA A 313 -9.32 -5.05 10.02
CA ALA A 313 -8.75 -6.06 10.90
C ALA A 313 -7.91 -5.44 12.03
N LEU A 314 -7.11 -4.39 11.76
CA LEU A 314 -6.40 -3.66 12.82
C LEU A 314 -7.37 -3.06 13.84
N ARG A 315 -8.47 -2.47 13.38
CA ARG A 315 -9.49 -1.86 14.25
C ARG A 315 -10.23 -2.89 15.10
N ASP A 316 -10.65 -3.99 14.50
CA ASP A 316 -11.42 -5.04 15.17
C ASP A 316 -10.58 -5.76 16.24
N THR A 317 -9.27 -5.88 16.01
CA THR A 317 -8.37 -6.66 16.85
C THR A 317 -7.52 -5.82 17.80
N GLY A 318 -7.44 -4.50 17.58
CA GLY A 318 -6.53 -3.60 18.28
C GLY A 318 -5.06 -3.87 17.99
N ALA A 319 -4.75 -4.55 16.88
CA ALA A 319 -3.38 -4.85 16.48
C ALA A 319 -2.56 -3.58 16.28
N VAL A 320 -1.34 -3.56 16.85
CA VAL A 320 -0.48 -2.37 16.85
C VAL A 320 0.08 -2.08 15.45
N TYR A 321 0.26 -3.12 14.65
CA TYR A 321 0.82 -3.08 13.31
C TYR A 321 0.19 -4.16 12.43
N GLY A 322 0.11 -3.88 11.13
CA GLY A 322 -0.09 -4.93 10.16
C GLY A 322 0.62 -4.64 8.85
N GLY A 323 0.86 -5.68 8.05
CA GLY A 323 1.60 -5.52 6.81
C GLY A 323 1.20 -6.52 5.74
N GLU A 324 1.33 -6.07 4.50
CA GLU A 324 1.12 -6.88 3.30
C GLU A 324 2.45 -7.05 2.58
N MET A 325 2.67 -8.21 1.94
CA MET A 325 3.91 -8.42 1.17
C MET A 325 4.05 -7.46 -0.02
N SER A 326 2.96 -6.81 -0.42
CA SER A 326 2.92 -5.78 -1.47
C SER A 326 3.34 -4.39 -0.98
N ALA A 327 4.05 -4.29 0.14
CA ALA A 327 4.63 -3.07 0.70
C ALA A 327 3.65 -2.03 1.29
N HIS A 328 2.43 -2.44 1.64
CA HIS A 328 1.57 -1.63 2.53
C HIS A 328 1.84 -2.00 3.99
N HIS A 329 2.04 -0.98 4.82
CA HIS A 329 2.36 -1.10 6.23
C HIS A 329 1.41 -0.23 7.05
N TYR A 330 0.56 -0.85 7.86
CA TYR A 330 -0.53 -0.23 8.61
C TYR A 330 -0.17 -0.07 10.07
N PHE A 331 -0.49 1.09 10.66
CA PHE A 331 -0.12 1.39 12.04
C PHE A 331 -1.35 1.82 12.85
N ARG A 332 -1.58 1.17 14.00
CA ARG A 332 -2.71 1.50 14.90
C ARG A 332 -2.75 2.99 15.20
N ASP A 333 -1.60 3.51 15.59
CA ASP A 333 -1.44 4.90 16.05
C ASP A 333 -1.31 5.88 14.86
N PHE A 334 -1.40 5.40 13.62
CA PHE A 334 -1.64 6.17 12.41
C PHE A 334 -3.05 5.89 11.88
N MET A 335 -4.05 5.92 12.78
CA MET A 335 -5.47 5.70 12.47
C MET A 335 -5.75 4.34 11.81
N CYS A 336 -4.94 3.33 12.14
CA CYS A 336 -4.94 2.01 11.49
C CYS A 336 -4.70 2.08 9.97
N CYS A 337 -4.22 3.21 9.44
CA CYS A 337 -3.94 3.41 8.03
C CYS A 337 -2.50 3.04 7.70
N ASP A 338 -2.28 2.84 6.41
CA ASP A 338 -1.00 2.63 5.77
C ASP A 338 -0.21 3.93 5.61
N SER A 339 1.11 3.79 5.64
CA SER A 339 2.09 4.85 5.38
C SER A 339 3.34 4.26 4.72
N GLY A 340 3.82 4.92 3.67
CA GLY A 340 5.13 4.67 3.08
C GLY A 340 6.24 5.53 3.69
N MET A 341 5.92 6.51 4.55
CA MET A 341 6.93 7.34 5.24
C MET A 341 7.39 6.76 6.58
N ILE A 342 6.52 6.08 7.32
CA ILE A 342 6.86 5.50 8.63
C ILE A 342 7.86 4.31 8.51
N PRO A 343 7.72 3.36 7.57
CA PRO A 343 8.54 2.15 7.56
C PRO A 343 10.05 2.41 7.45
N TRP A 344 10.48 3.29 6.54
CA TRP A 344 11.92 3.52 6.32
C TRP A 344 12.56 4.23 7.52
N LEU A 345 11.81 5.09 8.22
CA LEU A 345 12.25 5.70 9.47
C LEU A 345 12.45 4.67 10.57
N LEU A 346 11.50 3.72 10.74
CA LEU A 346 11.63 2.63 11.71
C LEU A 346 12.82 1.72 11.38
N VAL A 347 13.08 1.47 10.10
CA VAL A 347 14.26 0.70 9.67
C VAL A 347 15.55 1.47 9.92
N ALA A 348 15.59 2.77 9.66
CA ALA A 348 16.74 3.62 9.98
C ALA A 348 17.01 3.66 11.51
N GLU A 349 15.95 3.78 12.32
CA GLU A 349 16.03 3.66 13.79
C GLU A 349 16.62 2.30 14.19
N LEU A 350 16.14 1.20 13.59
CA LEU A 350 16.62 -0.15 13.88
C LEU A 350 18.10 -0.34 13.49
N MET A 351 18.52 0.19 12.34
CA MET A 351 19.93 0.20 11.92
C MET A 351 20.80 1.04 12.86
N GLY A 352 20.26 2.13 13.41
CA GLY A 352 20.92 2.95 14.43
C GLY A 352 21.11 2.19 15.75
N ARG A 353 20.05 1.55 16.26
CA ARG A 353 20.07 0.80 17.53
C ARG A 353 20.92 -0.47 17.46
N SER A 354 20.87 -1.20 16.36
CA SER A 354 21.59 -2.47 16.20
C SER A 354 23.03 -2.31 15.74
N GLY A 355 23.35 -1.20 15.05
CA GLY A 355 24.60 -1.03 14.32
C GLY A 355 24.74 -1.95 13.09
N ALA A 356 23.72 -2.76 12.79
CA ALA A 356 23.74 -3.69 11.65
C ALA A 356 23.27 -2.99 10.36
N PRO A 357 23.85 -3.36 9.20
CA PRO A 357 23.32 -2.93 7.91
C PRO A 357 22.00 -3.66 7.59
N LEU A 358 21.19 -3.09 6.70
CA LEU A 358 19.87 -3.64 6.36
C LEU A 358 19.97 -5.08 5.82
N SER A 359 20.99 -5.38 5.01
CA SER A 359 21.20 -6.74 4.48
C SER A 359 21.26 -7.80 5.57
N ARG A 360 21.90 -7.50 6.71
CA ARG A 360 22.06 -8.40 7.85
C ARG A 360 20.79 -8.56 8.67
N LEU A 361 19.95 -7.51 8.72
CA LEU A 361 18.67 -7.56 9.45
C LEU A 361 17.67 -8.52 8.79
N VAL A 362 17.84 -8.86 7.51
CA VAL A 362 16.88 -9.69 6.76
C VAL A 362 17.47 -10.99 6.22
N SER A 363 18.80 -11.12 6.05
CA SER A 363 19.41 -12.26 5.35
C SER A 363 19.07 -13.62 5.94
N GLU A 364 19.07 -13.75 7.28
CA GLU A 364 18.74 -15.01 7.95
C GLU A 364 17.28 -15.40 7.73
N ARG A 365 16.38 -14.41 7.69
CA ARG A 365 14.95 -14.60 7.46
C ARG A 365 14.67 -15.05 6.02
N MET A 366 15.37 -14.43 5.05
CA MET A 366 15.30 -14.82 3.64
C MET A 366 15.83 -16.24 3.40
N ALA A 367 16.87 -16.65 4.13
CA ALA A 367 17.40 -18.01 4.04
C ALA A 367 16.47 -19.04 4.72
N ALA A 368 15.87 -18.69 5.86
CA ALA A 368 14.97 -19.58 6.61
C ALA A 368 13.61 -19.77 5.91
N PHE A 369 13.11 -18.75 5.23
CA PHE A 369 11.79 -18.76 4.59
C PHE A 369 11.86 -18.18 3.17
N PRO A 370 12.60 -18.82 2.24
CA PRO A 370 12.65 -18.36 0.86
C PRO A 370 11.25 -18.31 0.24
N SER A 371 11.00 -17.26 -0.53
CA SER A 371 9.74 -17.03 -1.23
C SER A 371 9.97 -16.75 -2.71
N SER A 372 8.99 -17.09 -3.54
CA SER A 372 8.97 -16.75 -4.97
C SER A 372 8.72 -15.27 -5.24
N GLY A 373 8.33 -14.48 -4.23
CA GLY A 373 7.62 -13.23 -4.45
C GLY A 373 6.25 -13.49 -5.10
N GLU A 374 5.63 -12.45 -5.67
CA GLU A 374 4.35 -12.56 -6.38
C GLU A 374 4.57 -12.73 -7.88
N ILE A 375 4.02 -13.82 -8.43
CA ILE A 375 4.07 -14.12 -9.88
C ILE A 375 2.69 -13.92 -10.47
N ASN A 376 2.58 -13.02 -11.44
CA ASN A 376 1.31 -12.67 -12.07
C ASN A 376 1.12 -13.40 -13.41
N PHE A 377 -0.05 -14.00 -13.59
CA PHE A 377 -0.46 -14.69 -14.82
C PHE A 377 -1.70 -14.04 -15.41
N ARG A 378 -1.61 -13.54 -16.64
CA ARG A 378 -2.78 -13.08 -17.41
C ARG A 378 -3.38 -14.26 -18.16
N LEU A 379 -4.64 -14.59 -17.84
CA LEU A 379 -5.30 -15.81 -18.29
C LEU A 379 -6.76 -15.52 -18.63
N SER A 380 -7.28 -16.17 -19.66
CA SER A 380 -8.72 -16.14 -20.00
C SER A 380 -9.58 -16.87 -18.97
N ASP A 381 -9.07 -17.98 -18.41
CA ASP A 381 -9.74 -18.79 -17.39
C ASP A 381 -8.89 -18.98 -16.12
N PRO A 382 -8.84 -17.97 -15.23
CA PRO A 382 -8.18 -18.11 -13.93
C PRO A 382 -8.81 -19.18 -13.03
N ALA A 383 -10.13 -19.42 -13.16
CA ALA A 383 -10.84 -20.37 -12.29
C ALA A 383 -10.46 -21.82 -12.62
N GLY A 384 -10.43 -22.18 -13.89
CA GLY A 384 -9.94 -23.49 -14.33
C GLY A 384 -8.45 -23.68 -14.05
N ALA A 385 -7.64 -22.62 -14.08
CA ALA A 385 -6.24 -22.70 -13.66
C ALA A 385 -6.09 -23.08 -12.17
N VAL A 386 -6.88 -22.47 -11.28
CA VAL A 386 -6.90 -22.84 -9.86
C VAL A 386 -7.33 -24.31 -9.69
N ALA A 387 -8.41 -24.73 -10.36
CA ALA A 387 -8.91 -26.10 -10.27
C ALA A 387 -7.88 -27.14 -10.77
N ARG A 388 -7.13 -26.84 -11.84
CA ARG A 388 -6.05 -27.71 -12.32
C ARG A 388 -4.92 -27.85 -11.31
N VAL A 389 -4.51 -26.74 -10.68
CA VAL A 389 -3.48 -26.77 -9.64
C VAL A 389 -3.97 -27.56 -8.43
N GLU A 390 -5.17 -27.27 -7.92
CA GLU A 390 -5.74 -28.00 -6.78
C GLU A 390 -5.79 -29.51 -7.05
N ALA A 391 -6.34 -29.92 -8.19
CA ALA A 391 -6.48 -31.33 -8.56
C ALA A 391 -5.13 -32.06 -8.65
N ALA A 392 -4.06 -31.39 -9.08
CA ALA A 392 -2.73 -31.97 -9.17
C ALA A 392 -2.13 -32.29 -7.79
N PHE A 393 -2.52 -31.54 -6.75
CA PHE A 393 -1.94 -31.63 -5.41
C PHE A 393 -2.87 -32.26 -4.36
N THR A 394 -4.14 -32.57 -4.68
CA THR A 394 -5.09 -33.20 -3.75
C THR A 394 -4.55 -34.49 -3.13
N GLY A 395 -3.78 -35.29 -3.89
CA GLY A 395 -3.20 -36.54 -3.40
C GLY A 395 -2.14 -36.39 -2.30
N GLU A 396 -1.56 -35.20 -2.13
CA GLU A 396 -0.59 -34.88 -1.07
C GLU A 396 -1.27 -34.47 0.26
N ASN A 397 -2.61 -34.40 0.30
CA ASN A 397 -3.43 -34.05 1.46
C ASN A 397 -2.95 -32.78 2.23
N PRO A 398 -2.77 -31.63 1.54
CA PRO A 398 -2.33 -30.39 2.18
C PRO A 398 -3.39 -29.84 3.15
N ALA A 399 -2.94 -29.11 4.18
CA ALA A 399 -3.83 -28.27 4.95
C ALA A 399 -4.33 -27.11 4.05
N ARG A 400 -5.65 -26.91 4.05
CA ARG A 400 -6.33 -25.94 3.16
C ARG A 400 -6.82 -24.73 3.95
N ASP A 401 -6.63 -23.55 3.35
CA ASP A 401 -7.13 -22.27 3.85
C ASP A 401 -7.69 -21.45 2.67
N GLU A 402 -8.89 -20.90 2.83
CA GLU A 402 -9.60 -20.11 1.80
C GLU A 402 -9.85 -18.66 2.24
N THR A 403 -9.12 -18.17 3.25
CA THR A 403 -9.23 -16.79 3.74
C THR A 403 -9.13 -15.76 2.61
N ASP A 404 -8.25 -16.00 1.63
CA ASP A 404 -8.15 -15.19 0.42
C ASP A 404 -7.57 -16.01 -0.74
N GLY A 405 -8.46 -16.51 -1.60
CA GLY A 405 -8.10 -17.44 -2.67
C GLY A 405 -7.92 -18.87 -2.17
N LEU A 406 -6.97 -19.60 -2.73
CA LEU A 406 -6.65 -20.98 -2.33
C LEU A 406 -5.24 -21.03 -1.74
N SER A 407 -5.13 -21.40 -0.48
CA SER A 407 -3.85 -21.72 0.16
C SER A 407 -3.77 -23.20 0.50
N LEU A 408 -2.65 -23.81 0.11
CA LEU A 408 -2.33 -25.21 0.37
C LEU A 408 -0.98 -25.28 1.09
N ASP A 409 -0.96 -25.86 2.29
CA ASP A 409 0.22 -26.05 3.13
C ASP A 409 0.58 -27.55 3.20
N PHE A 410 1.77 -27.90 2.74
CA PHE A 410 2.28 -29.27 2.65
C PHE A 410 3.29 -29.60 3.77
N GLY A 411 3.46 -28.70 4.75
CA GLY A 411 4.38 -28.82 5.88
C GLY A 411 5.73 -28.13 5.63
N ASP A 412 6.47 -28.56 4.61
CA ASP A 412 7.80 -28.04 4.25
C ASP A 412 7.77 -26.95 3.17
N TRP A 413 6.71 -26.92 2.35
CA TRP A 413 6.40 -25.82 1.43
C TRP A 413 4.90 -25.52 1.41
N ARG A 414 4.54 -24.33 0.93
CA ARG A 414 3.14 -23.93 0.72
C ARG A 414 2.97 -23.02 -0.48
N LEU A 415 1.73 -22.88 -0.93
CA LEU A 415 1.34 -21.93 -1.97
C LEU A 415 0.11 -21.10 -1.58
N ASN A 416 -0.03 -19.95 -2.22
CA ASN A 416 -1.26 -19.18 -2.28
C ASN A 416 -1.57 -18.82 -3.75
N LEU A 417 -2.82 -19.04 -4.16
CA LEU A 417 -3.35 -18.67 -5.46
C LEU A 417 -4.52 -17.72 -5.30
N ARG A 418 -4.38 -16.51 -5.85
CA ARG A 418 -5.39 -15.45 -5.73
C ARG A 418 -5.79 -14.91 -7.09
N ARG A 419 -7.09 -14.90 -7.34
CA ARG A 419 -7.65 -14.20 -8.49
C ARG A 419 -7.67 -12.70 -8.20
N SER A 420 -7.28 -11.89 -9.17
CA SER A 420 -7.49 -10.44 -9.08
C SER A 420 -9.00 -10.16 -9.07
N ASN A 421 -9.43 -9.21 -8.24
CA ASN A 421 -10.83 -8.77 -8.18
C ASN A 421 -11.19 -7.85 -9.36
N THR A 422 -10.20 -7.36 -10.10
CA THR A 422 -10.36 -6.25 -11.06
C THR A 422 -9.81 -6.56 -12.45
N GLU A 423 -8.98 -7.61 -12.59
CA GLU A 423 -8.32 -7.99 -13.83
C GLU A 423 -8.37 -9.51 -14.03
N PRO A 424 -8.27 -10.02 -15.27
CA PRO A 424 -8.14 -11.45 -15.55
C PRO A 424 -6.72 -11.96 -15.22
N LEU A 425 -6.31 -11.76 -13.96
CA LEU A 425 -5.02 -12.13 -13.41
C LEU A 425 -5.19 -13.20 -12.33
N LEU A 426 -4.31 -14.20 -12.35
CA LEU A 426 -4.05 -15.12 -11.26
C LEU A 426 -2.68 -14.79 -10.66
N ARG A 427 -2.61 -14.67 -9.34
CA ARG A 427 -1.39 -14.37 -8.60
C ARG A 427 -0.95 -15.61 -7.85
N LEU A 428 0.31 -15.99 -7.99
CA LEU A 428 0.93 -17.12 -7.30
C LEU A 428 1.99 -16.61 -6.33
N ASN A 429 1.95 -17.15 -5.12
CA ASN A 429 3.04 -17.07 -4.15
C ASN A 429 3.39 -18.48 -3.68
N VAL A 430 4.68 -18.76 -3.55
CA VAL A 430 5.22 -20.02 -3.02
C VAL A 430 6.28 -19.67 -1.98
N GLU A 431 6.29 -20.36 -0.85
CA GLU A 431 7.35 -20.28 0.15
C GLU A 431 7.72 -21.68 0.65
N ALA A 432 8.95 -21.83 1.14
CA ALA A 432 9.47 -23.09 1.68
C ALA A 432 10.23 -22.84 2.99
N ARG A 433 10.44 -23.90 3.79
CA ARG A 433 11.29 -23.86 4.99
C ARG A 433 12.73 -24.19 4.62
N GLY A 434 13.59 -23.18 4.52
CA GLY A 434 15.03 -23.35 4.29
C GLY A 434 15.45 -23.93 2.94
N ALA A 435 14.52 -24.06 1.98
CA ALA A 435 14.71 -24.83 0.75
C ALA A 435 14.38 -23.99 -0.51
N PRO A 436 15.26 -23.06 -0.94
CA PRO A 436 15.03 -22.20 -2.10
C PRO A 436 14.87 -22.99 -3.41
N GLU A 437 15.54 -24.13 -3.54
CA GLU A 437 15.38 -25.05 -4.67
C GLU A 437 13.97 -25.67 -4.74
N THR A 438 13.34 -25.90 -3.58
CA THR A 438 11.94 -26.36 -3.53
C THR A 438 11.00 -25.27 -4.03
N VAL A 439 11.23 -24.00 -3.66
CA VAL A 439 10.46 -22.86 -4.20
C VAL A 439 10.57 -22.83 -5.72
N ALA A 440 11.79 -22.86 -6.27
CA ALA A 440 12.01 -22.80 -7.71
C ALA A 440 11.33 -23.97 -8.46
N ARG A 441 11.49 -25.19 -7.95
CA ARG A 441 10.88 -26.40 -8.52
C ARG A 441 9.34 -26.32 -8.50
N ARG A 442 8.74 -25.95 -7.37
CA ARG A 442 7.28 -25.87 -7.21
C ARG A 442 6.69 -24.72 -8.03
N VAL A 443 7.37 -23.58 -8.12
CA VAL A 443 6.99 -22.49 -9.03
C VAL A 443 6.94 -22.98 -10.48
N ALA A 444 7.96 -23.71 -10.94
CA ALA A 444 8.00 -24.22 -12.31
C ALA A 444 6.85 -25.22 -12.59
N GLU A 445 6.62 -26.16 -11.67
CA GLU A 445 5.53 -27.15 -11.74
C GLU A 445 4.15 -26.48 -11.78
N ILE A 446 3.87 -25.56 -10.86
CA ILE A 446 2.60 -24.84 -10.78
C ILE A 446 2.40 -23.95 -12.01
N THR A 447 3.47 -23.28 -12.48
CA THR A 447 3.42 -22.46 -13.69
C THR A 447 3.01 -23.28 -14.91
N ALA A 448 3.51 -24.50 -15.05
CA ALA A 448 3.13 -25.40 -16.15
C ALA A 448 1.64 -25.77 -16.07
N LEU A 449 1.12 -26.10 -14.88
CA LEU A 449 -0.30 -26.41 -14.65
C LEU A 449 -1.22 -25.22 -14.96
N ILE A 450 -0.81 -24.01 -14.55
CA ILE A 450 -1.54 -22.78 -14.82
C ILE A 450 -1.65 -22.56 -16.33
N ARG A 451 -0.53 -22.66 -17.06
CA ARG A 451 -0.45 -22.39 -18.51
C ARG A 451 -1.04 -23.50 -19.39
N ALA A 452 -1.16 -24.73 -18.91
CA ALA A 452 -1.66 -25.86 -19.70
C ALA A 452 -3.07 -25.64 -20.27
N GLY A 453 -3.91 -24.82 -19.63
CA GLY A 453 -5.25 -24.47 -20.14
C GLY A 453 -5.34 -23.16 -20.92
N ALA A 454 -4.23 -22.44 -21.13
CA ALA A 454 -4.19 -21.18 -21.89
C ALA A 454 -3.92 -21.39 -23.40
N ALA A 455 -3.64 -22.62 -23.83
CA ALA A 455 -3.34 -22.98 -25.21
C ALA A 455 -4.59 -23.39 -26.04
N GLY A 456 -5.78 -22.97 -25.62
CA GLY A 456 -7.06 -23.30 -26.23
C GLY A 456 -7.73 -22.12 -26.92
#